data_AF-A0A0H2WN66-F1
#
_entry.id   AF-A0A0H2WN66-F1
#
_cell.length_a   1.000
_cell.length_b   1.000
_cell.length_c   1.000
_cell.angle_alpha   90.00
_cell.angle_beta   90.00
_cell.angle_gamma   90.00
#
_symmetry.space_group_name_H-M   'P 1'
#
loop_
_entity.id
_entity.type
_entity.pdbx_description
1 polymer ?
#
loop_
_entity_poly.entity_id
_entity_poly.type
_entity_poly.pdbx_seq_one_letter_code
_entity_poly.pdbx_strand_id
1 'polypeptide(L)'
;MSCFTTPAILEMPGHYLWRVHESFEFYLSDDNSDVISVPAGFVTDLATVPCIFWSVMPPDGKYAKAAITHDYLYDNALRTKKEANLIFLDGMTVLGAPKWKRIVMYLAVR
;
A
#
# COMPACT_ATOMS: atom_id res chain seq x y z
N MET A 1 6.70 -16.16 2.05
CA MET A 1 7.05 -14.84 2.60
C MET A 1 6.63 -13.84 1.56
N SER A 2 5.93 -12.80 1.97
CA SER A 2 5.40 -11.84 1.00
C SER A 2 6.50 -10.96 0.43
N CYS A 3 6.37 -10.53 -0.83
CA CYS A 3 7.39 -9.69 -1.48
C CYS A 3 6.81 -8.77 -2.56
N PHE A 4 7.48 -7.63 -2.77
CA PHE A 4 7.25 -6.74 -3.92
C PHE A 4 8.34 -7.00 -4.97
N THR A 5 7.95 -7.20 -6.23
CA THR A 5 8.88 -7.60 -7.30
C THR A 5 9.49 -6.42 -8.06
N THR A 6 8.70 -5.38 -8.34
CA THR A 6 9.13 -4.22 -9.14
C THR A 6 9.05 -2.91 -8.35
N PRO A 7 9.86 -1.88 -8.68
CA PRO A 7 9.69 -0.54 -8.12
C PRO A 7 8.32 0.02 -8.50
N ALA A 8 7.72 0.82 -7.61
CA ALA A 8 6.50 1.55 -7.93
C ALA A 8 6.92 2.91 -8.47
N ILE A 9 6.65 3.16 -9.75
CA ILE A 9 6.88 4.44 -10.40
C ILE A 9 5.57 5.21 -10.38
N LEU A 10 5.59 6.43 -9.84
CA LEU A 10 4.41 7.27 -9.69
C LEU A 10 4.56 8.56 -10.48
N GLU A 11 3.48 8.94 -11.15
CA GLU A 11 3.29 10.24 -11.78
C GLU A 11 2.34 11.07 -10.90
N MET A 12 2.62 12.35 -10.67
CA MET A 12 1.75 13.25 -9.92
C MET A 12 1.01 14.21 -10.88
N PRO A 13 -0.21 13.85 -11.34
CA PRO A 13 -0.98 14.69 -12.27
C PRO A 13 -1.54 15.98 -11.61
N GLY A 14 -1.71 16.02 -10.29
CA GLY A 14 -2.18 17.20 -9.55
C GLY A 14 -2.82 16.87 -8.19
N HIS A 15 -2.96 17.88 -7.31
CA HIS A 15 -3.70 17.80 -6.03
C HIS A 15 -3.45 16.56 -5.14
N TYR A 16 -2.18 16.21 -4.85
CA TYR A 16 -1.80 15.06 -4.01
C TYR A 16 -2.32 13.69 -4.50
N LEU A 17 -2.80 13.61 -5.75
CA LEU A 17 -3.12 12.35 -6.40
C LEU A 17 -1.89 11.83 -7.11
N TRP A 18 -1.70 10.53 -6.98
CA TRP A 18 -0.60 9.80 -7.59
C TRP A 18 -1.17 8.77 -8.54
N ARG A 19 -0.59 8.69 -9.74
CA ARG A 19 -0.92 7.69 -10.74
C ARG A 19 0.23 6.69 -10.83
N VAL A 20 -0.11 5.41 -10.73
CA VAL A 20 0.84 4.31 -10.97
C VAL A 20 1.24 4.32 -12.44
N HIS A 21 2.51 4.59 -12.74
CA HIS A 21 3.02 4.63 -14.11
C HIS A 21 3.30 3.24 -14.65
N GLU A 22 3.88 2.37 -13.81
CA GLU A 22 4.17 0.98 -14.13
C GLU A 22 3.44 0.05 -13.16
N SER A 23 2.84 -1.01 -13.69
CA SER A 23 2.19 -2.02 -12.87
C SER A 23 3.21 -2.72 -11.97
N PHE A 24 2.80 -3.04 -10.76
CA PHE A 24 3.59 -3.84 -9.84
C PHE A 24 2.75 -4.88 -9.15
N GLU A 25 3.42 -5.90 -8.63
CA GLU A 25 2.79 -7.05 -8.02
C GLU A 25 3.24 -7.20 -6.56
N PHE A 26 2.29 -7.63 -5.73
CA PHE A 26 2.51 -8.00 -4.36
C PHE A 26 2.12 -9.47 -4.16
N TYR A 27 3.12 -10.29 -3.86
CA TYR A 27 2.97 -11.72 -3.62
C TYR A 27 2.74 -11.94 -2.14
N LEU A 28 1.65 -12.62 -1.77
CA LEU A 28 1.31 -12.92 -0.36
C LEU A 28 1.89 -14.27 0.11
N SER A 29 2.33 -15.10 -0.82
CA SER A 29 2.88 -16.43 -0.56
C SER A 29 4.07 -16.73 -1.49
N ASP A 30 4.98 -17.60 -1.05
CA ASP A 30 6.18 -17.98 -1.85
C ASP A 30 5.84 -18.86 -3.06
N ASP A 31 4.66 -19.49 -3.05
CA ASP A 31 4.20 -20.40 -4.10
C ASP A 31 3.42 -19.69 -5.21
N ASN A 32 3.37 -18.35 -5.19
CA ASN A 32 2.65 -17.51 -6.14
C ASN A 32 1.14 -17.83 -6.25
N SER A 33 0.55 -18.47 -5.24
CA SER A 33 -0.87 -18.83 -5.24
C SER A 33 -1.78 -17.64 -4.97
N ASP A 34 -1.29 -16.61 -4.28
CA ASP A 34 -2.04 -15.37 -4.01
C ASP A 34 -1.19 -14.13 -4.38
N VAL A 35 -1.56 -13.49 -5.49
CA VAL A 35 -0.85 -12.34 -6.07
C VAL A 35 -1.83 -11.20 -6.29
N ILE A 36 -1.44 -10.01 -5.83
CA ILE A 36 -2.17 -8.76 -6.05
C ILE A 36 -1.42 -7.94 -7.09
N SER A 37 -2.00 -7.80 -8.28
CA SER A 37 -1.45 -6.98 -9.35
C SER A 37 -2.14 -5.62 -9.37
N VAL A 38 -1.38 -4.55 -9.15
CA VAL A 38 -1.86 -3.17 -9.27
C VAL A 38 -1.54 -2.68 -10.70
N PRO A 39 -2.54 -2.35 -11.51
CA PRO A 39 -2.33 -1.96 -12.90
C PRO A 39 -1.74 -0.55 -13.03
N ALA A 40 -0.99 -0.34 -14.11
CA ALA A 40 -0.64 1.01 -14.55
C ALA A 40 -1.92 1.83 -14.82
N GLY A 41 -1.89 3.11 -14.46
CA GLY A 41 -3.01 4.02 -14.55
C GLY A 41 -3.87 4.11 -13.28
N PHE A 42 -3.69 3.22 -12.30
CA PHE A 42 -4.39 3.31 -11.01
C PHE A 42 -4.04 4.64 -10.31
N VAL A 43 -5.07 5.33 -9.80
CA VAL A 43 -4.94 6.61 -9.11
C VAL A 43 -5.21 6.39 -7.63
N THR A 44 -4.31 6.90 -6.79
CA THR A 44 -4.26 6.69 -5.34
C THR A 44 -3.88 8.00 -4.65
N ASP A 45 -4.38 8.21 -3.45
CA ASP A 45 -3.97 9.32 -2.59
C ASP A 45 -2.81 8.93 -1.64
N LEU A 46 -2.23 7.73 -1.82
CA LEU A 46 -1.13 7.07 -1.10
C LEU A 46 -1.34 6.82 0.37
N ALA A 47 -2.16 7.62 1.04
CA ALA A 47 -2.80 7.29 2.29
C ALA A 47 -3.64 8.50 2.69
N THR A 48 -4.92 8.29 2.94
CA THR A 48 -5.73 9.20 3.77
C THR A 48 -5.31 9.14 5.25
N VAL A 49 -4.01 9.09 5.54
CA VAL A 49 -3.46 9.24 6.90
C VAL A 49 -3.69 10.69 7.32
N PRO A 50 -4.38 10.95 8.45
CA PRO A 50 -4.62 12.30 8.92
C PRO A 50 -3.32 13.11 8.98
N CYS A 51 -3.31 14.32 8.43
CA CYS A 51 -2.09 15.14 8.26
C CYS A 51 -1.26 15.31 9.54
N ILE A 52 -1.88 15.19 10.72
CA ILE A 52 -1.19 15.24 12.01
C ILE A 52 -0.11 14.15 12.16
N PHE A 53 -0.26 13.03 11.45
CA PHE A 53 0.68 11.92 11.47
C PHE A 53 1.79 12.07 10.41
N TRP A 54 1.71 13.02 9.48
CA TRP A 54 2.68 13.17 8.39
C TRP A 54 4.09 13.51 8.88
N SER A 55 4.22 14.18 10.03
CA SER A 55 5.52 14.47 10.67
C SER A 55 6.30 13.21 11.06
N VAL A 56 5.59 12.10 11.30
CA VAL A 56 6.16 10.81 11.73
C VAL A 56 6.02 9.75 10.62
N MET A 57 5.03 9.93 9.76
CA MET A 57 4.55 8.99 8.74
C MET A 57 4.18 9.79 7.48
N PRO A 58 5.18 10.28 6.72
CA PRO A 58 4.91 11.02 5.49
C PRO A 58 4.26 10.09 4.44
N PRO A 59 3.28 10.57 3.66
CA PRO A 59 2.50 9.75 2.73
C PRO A 59 3.36 9.05 1.65
N ASP A 60 4.47 9.66 1.26
CA ASP A 60 5.48 9.16 0.32
C ASP A 60 6.57 8.28 0.98
N GLY A 61 6.33 7.81 2.21
CA GLY A 61 7.30 7.02 2.97
C GLY A 61 7.55 5.61 2.41
N LYS A 62 8.46 4.87 3.06
CA LYS A 62 8.84 3.48 2.68
C LYS A 62 7.68 2.49 2.52
N TYR A 63 6.50 2.80 3.04
CA TYR A 63 5.30 1.99 2.96
C TYR A 63 4.33 2.38 1.83
N ALA A 64 4.69 3.35 0.97
CA ALA A 64 3.82 3.83 -0.11
C ALA A 64 3.27 2.68 -0.97
N LYS A 65 4.11 1.70 -1.35
CA LYS A 65 3.65 0.49 -2.08
C LYS A 65 2.54 -0.27 -1.38
N ALA A 66 2.67 -0.47 -0.06
CA ALA A 66 1.65 -1.17 0.71
C ALA A 66 0.33 -0.39 0.72
N ALA A 67 0.40 0.93 0.80
CA ALA A 67 -0.77 1.78 0.80
C ALA A 67 -1.46 1.82 -0.58
N ILE A 68 -0.70 1.91 -1.68
CA ILE A 68 -1.25 1.78 -3.04
C ILE A 68 -1.99 0.44 -3.20
N THR A 69 -1.40 -0.66 -2.72
CA THR A 69 -2.05 -1.98 -2.74
C THR A 69 -3.33 -1.99 -1.90
N HIS A 70 -3.34 -1.33 -0.74
CA HIS A 70 -4.51 -1.22 0.12
C HIS A 70 -5.65 -0.45 -0.56
N ASP A 71 -5.37 0.72 -1.12
CA ASP A 71 -6.34 1.54 -1.85
C ASP A 71 -6.91 0.77 -3.04
N TYR A 72 -6.07 0.09 -3.81
CA TYR A 72 -6.50 -0.70 -4.95
C TYR A 72 -7.46 -1.82 -4.54
N LEU A 73 -7.15 -2.56 -3.47
CA LEU A 73 -8.03 -3.60 -2.94
C LEU A 73 -9.36 -3.04 -2.43
N TYR A 74 -9.32 -1.85 -1.83
CA TYR A 74 -10.49 -1.19 -1.27
C TYR A 74 -11.42 -0.68 -2.36
N ASP A 75 -10.89 0.10 -3.32
CA ASP A 75 -11.66 0.72 -4.41
C ASP A 75 -12.31 -0.31 -5.34
N ASN A 76 -11.63 -1.44 -5.55
CA ASN A 76 -12.12 -2.51 -6.43
C ASN A 76 -12.88 -3.61 -5.66
N ALA A 77 -13.06 -3.46 -4.34
CA ALA A 77 -13.73 -4.43 -3.47
C ALA A 77 -13.22 -5.88 -3.65
N LEU A 78 -11.91 -6.05 -3.91
CA LEU A 78 -11.31 -7.34 -4.24
C LEU A 78 -11.15 -8.26 -3.04
N ARG A 79 -11.12 -7.68 -1.84
CA ARG A 79 -10.99 -8.38 -0.56
C ARG A 79 -11.87 -7.72 0.49
N THR A 80 -12.11 -8.42 1.59
CA THR A 80 -12.80 -7.81 2.73
C THR A 80 -11.94 -6.71 3.36
N LYS A 81 -12.57 -5.72 4.00
CA LYS A 81 -11.84 -4.65 4.72
C LYS A 81 -10.79 -5.20 5.70
N LYS A 82 -11.12 -6.30 6.39
CA LYS A 82 -10.20 -6.96 7.33
C LYS A 82 -8.99 -7.56 6.62
N GLU A 83 -9.19 -8.23 5.50
CA GLU A 83 -8.11 -8.80 4.71
C GLU A 83 -7.24 -7.70 4.10
N ALA A 84 -7.82 -6.66 3.52
CA ALA A 84 -7.06 -5.51 3.01
C ALA A 84 -6.15 -4.90 4.10
N ASN A 85 -6.67 -4.73 5.32
CA ASN A 85 -5.88 -4.22 6.43
C ASN A 85 -4.75 -5.17 6.87
N LEU A 86 -4.95 -6.50 6.79
CA LEU A 86 -3.90 -7.48 7.08
C LEU A 86 -2.82 -7.49 5.98
N ILE A 87 -3.23 -7.43 4.71
CA ILE A 87 -2.34 -7.32 3.55
C ILE A 87 -1.51 -6.05 3.65
N PHE A 88 -2.10 -4.93 4.08
CA PHE A 88 -1.39 -3.69 4.31
C PHE A 88 -0.32 -3.83 5.41
N LEU A 89 -0.68 -4.43 6.55
CA LEU A 89 0.25 -4.69 7.64
C LEU A 89 1.43 -5.57 7.20
N ASP A 90 1.15 -6.55 6.36
CA ASP A 90 2.13 -7.46 5.80
C ASP A 90 3.04 -6.75 4.78
N GLY A 91 2.48 -5.98 3.86
CA GLY A 91 3.25 -5.14 2.93
C GLY A 91 4.18 -4.16 3.66
N MET A 92 3.72 -3.54 4.74
CA MET A 92 4.59 -2.71 5.59
C MET A 92 5.71 -3.52 6.27
N THR A 93 5.48 -4.79 6.57
CA THR A 93 6.47 -5.69 7.17
C THR A 93 7.59 -5.99 6.18
N VAL A 94 7.21 -6.31 4.95
CA VAL A 94 8.12 -6.54 3.81
C VAL A 94 8.97 -5.31 3.53
N LEU A 95 8.36 -4.12 3.59
CA LEU A 95 9.04 -2.84 3.36
C LEU A 95 9.91 -2.38 4.55
N GLY A 96 10.03 -3.21 5.60
CA GLY A 96 10.91 -2.95 6.74
C GLY A 96 10.42 -1.85 7.68
N ALA A 97 9.12 -1.56 7.71
CA ALA A 97 8.58 -0.56 8.63
C ALA A 97 8.74 -1.03 10.10
N PRO A 98 9.14 -0.14 11.03
CA PRO A 98 9.22 -0.47 12.45
C PRO A 98 7.89 -1.02 12.98
N LYS A 99 7.94 -2.00 13.89
CA LYS A 99 6.72 -2.64 14.45
C LYS A 99 5.73 -1.64 15.02
N TRP A 100 6.20 -0.63 15.76
CA TRP A 100 5.32 0.39 16.33
C TRP A 100 4.58 1.20 15.26
N LYS A 101 5.26 1.54 14.15
CA LYS A 101 4.66 2.29 13.03
C LYS A 101 3.56 1.47 12.34
N ARG A 102 3.85 0.19 12.10
CA ARG A 102 2.88 -0.79 11.59
C ARG A 102 1.61 -0.89 12.41
N ILE A 103 1.74 -0.99 13.72
CA ILE A 103 0.59 -1.10 14.63
C ILE A 103 -0.25 0.17 14.61
N VAL A 104 0.38 1.35 14.67
CA VAL A 104 -0.33 2.63 14.63
C VAL A 104 -1.12 2.77 13.32
N MET A 105 -0.51 2.48 12.17
CA MET A 105 -1.20 2.60 10.88
C MET A 105 -2.32 1.55 10.74
N TYR A 106 -2.10 0.31 11.17
CA TYR A 106 -3.15 -0.72 11.17
C TYR A 106 -4.36 -0.33 12.04
N LEU A 107 -4.13 0.30 13.19
CA LEU A 107 -5.21 0.80 14.05
C LEU A 107 -5.93 2.01 13.45
N ALA A 108 -5.23 2.87 12.70
CA ALA A 108 -5.83 4.03 12.04
C ALA A 108 -6.77 3.65 10.89
N VAL A 109 -6.52 2.53 10.21
CA VAL A 109 -7.26 2.07 9.02
C VAL A 109 -8.34 1.01 9.37
N ARG A 110 -8.38 0.54 10.61
CA ARG A 110 -9.37 -0.43 11.10
C ARG A 110 -10.76 0.18 11.24
#